data_AF-A0AAU9XVN4-F1
#
_entry.id   AF-A0AAU9XVN4-F1
#
_cell.length_a   1.000
_cell.length_b   1.000
_cell.length_c   1.000
_cell.angle_alpha   90.00
_cell.angle_beta   90.00
_cell.angle_gamma   90.00
#
_symmetry.space_group_name_H-M   'P 1'
#
loop_
_entity.id
_entity.type
_entity.pdbx_description
1 polymer ?
#
loop_
_entity_poly.entity_id
_entity_poly.type
_entity_poly.pdbx_seq_one_letter_code
_entity_poly.pdbx_strand_id
1 'polypeptide(L)'
;MKMATKKQPVMEWTDDHDILLLREMIASELFQFKEGSPDRGKIWESIQERLNKLDNPKFMIKEKRGVRDRWNLLQANFSAKDKKKSDDKEAAEEIREKAMERMASKKNQTNLLEAAPKRAKEAEVMRLNS
;
A
#
# COMPACT_ATOMS: atom_id res chain seq x y z
N MET A 1 -36.46 -37.21 12.10
CA MET A 1 -36.14 -35.87 12.66
C MET A 1 -34.85 -35.37 12.02
N LYS A 2 -34.89 -34.25 11.30
CA LYS A 2 -33.66 -33.61 10.78
C LYS A 2 -33.16 -32.65 11.86
N MET A 3 -31.99 -32.91 12.43
CA MET A 3 -31.37 -32.00 13.39
C MET A 3 -30.96 -30.72 12.67
N ALA A 4 -31.51 -29.58 13.07
CA ALA A 4 -31.05 -28.28 12.60
C ALA A 4 -29.62 -28.04 13.11
N THR A 5 -28.64 -28.01 12.21
CA THR A 5 -27.27 -27.66 12.55
C THR A 5 -27.22 -26.17 12.88
N LYS A 6 -26.98 -25.83 14.15
CA LYS A 6 -26.70 -24.45 14.56
C LYS A 6 -25.49 -23.96 13.78
N LYS A 7 -25.66 -22.93 12.94
CA LYS A 7 -24.58 -22.32 12.15
C LYS A 7 -23.65 -21.59 13.13
N GLN A 8 -22.58 -22.27 13.55
CA GLN A 8 -21.58 -21.70 14.44
C GLN A 8 -21.03 -20.40 13.84
N PRO A 9 -20.86 -19.33 14.63
CA PRO A 9 -20.36 -18.06 14.14
C PRO A 9 -18.98 -18.25 13.52
N VAL A 10 -18.79 -17.65 12.33
CA VAL A 10 -17.48 -17.58 11.69
C VAL A 10 -16.68 -16.54 12.46
N MET A 11 -15.50 -16.95 12.92
CA MET A 11 -14.56 -16.07 13.60
C MET A 11 -14.19 -14.87 12.73
N GLU A 12 -14.18 -13.68 13.33
CA GLU A 12 -13.64 -12.48 12.70
C GLU A 12 -12.12 -12.44 12.84
N TRP A 13 -11.44 -12.20 11.72
CA TRP A 13 -9.99 -12.01 11.71
C TRP A 13 -9.66 -10.56 12.08
N THR A 14 -8.81 -10.40 13.10
CA THR A 14 -8.27 -9.11 13.54
C THR A 14 -6.79 -9.02 13.22
N ASP A 15 -6.19 -7.85 13.40
CA ASP A 15 -4.76 -7.64 13.19
C ASP A 15 -3.90 -8.57 14.07
N ASP A 16 -4.29 -8.82 15.32
CA ASP A 16 -3.60 -9.78 16.20
C ASP A 16 -3.61 -11.21 15.64
N HIS A 17 -4.73 -11.61 15.03
CA HIS A 17 -4.83 -12.91 14.37
C HIS A 17 -3.90 -12.99 13.16
N ASP A 18 -3.82 -11.92 12.37
CA ASP A 18 -2.94 -11.84 11.21
C ASP A 18 -1.47 -11.90 11.62
N ILE A 19 -1.10 -11.15 12.67
CA ILE A 19 0.28 -11.15 13.20
C ILE A 19 0.68 -12.57 13.62
N LEU A 20 -0.16 -13.26 14.37
CA LEU A 20 0.13 -14.62 14.83
C LEU A 20 0.14 -15.64 13.69
N LEU A 21 -0.76 -15.50 12.72
CA LEU A 21 -0.74 -16.30 11.50
C LEU A 21 0.59 -16.15 10.76
N LEU A 22 1.01 -14.91 10.47
CA LEU A 22 2.24 -14.63 9.74
C LEU A 22 3.47 -15.14 10.50
N ARG A 23 3.51 -14.93 11.82
CA ARG A 23 4.57 -15.44 12.68
C ARG A 23 4.66 -16.97 12.61
N GLU A 24 3.53 -17.66 12.70
CA GLU A 24 3.47 -19.11 12.68
C GLU A 24 3.89 -19.68 11.32
N MET A 25 3.54 -19.01 10.21
CA MET A 25 4.00 -19.38 8.87
C MET A 25 5.52 -19.29 8.71
N ILE A 26 6.14 -18.24 9.27
CA ILE A 26 7.59 -18.07 9.28
C ILE A 26 8.25 -19.15 10.15
N ALA A 27 7.73 -19.36 11.36
CA ALA A 27 8.26 -20.38 12.29
C ALA A 27 8.13 -21.81 11.75
N SER A 28 7.11 -22.07 10.92
CA SER A 28 6.91 -23.34 10.22
C SER A 28 7.69 -23.46 8.91
N GLU A 29 8.48 -22.43 8.57
CA GLU A 29 9.27 -22.34 7.35
C GLU A 29 8.44 -22.68 6.09
N LEU A 30 7.18 -22.25 6.06
CA LEU A 30 6.21 -22.66 5.04
C LEU A 30 6.70 -22.46 3.59
N PHE A 31 7.51 -21.41 3.39
CA PHE A 31 7.99 -21.00 2.07
C PHE A 31 9.17 -21.82 1.53
N GLN A 32 9.79 -22.67 2.35
CA GLN A 32 10.81 -23.60 1.86
C GLN A 32 10.20 -24.71 0.99
N PHE A 33 8.91 -25.01 1.19
CA PHE A 33 8.21 -26.07 0.47
C PHE A 33 7.61 -25.55 -0.84
N LYS A 34 7.75 -26.37 -1.89
CA LYS A 34 7.17 -26.08 -3.21
C LYS A 34 5.66 -25.85 -3.10
N GLU A 35 5.15 -24.84 -3.81
CA GLU A 35 3.73 -24.57 -3.89
C GLU A 35 2.96 -25.77 -4.47
N GLY A 36 1.76 -26.01 -3.93
CA GLY A 36 0.94 -27.17 -4.31
C GLY A 36 1.46 -28.53 -3.85
N SER A 37 2.65 -28.62 -3.23
CA SER A 37 3.17 -29.90 -2.73
C SER A 37 2.33 -30.46 -1.57
N PRO A 38 2.21 -31.80 -1.46
CA PRO A 38 1.55 -32.44 -0.33
C PRO A 38 2.14 -32.03 1.02
N ASP A 39 3.47 -31.87 1.10
CA ASP A 39 4.14 -31.51 2.34
C ASP A 39 3.83 -30.08 2.78
N ARG A 40 3.83 -29.10 1.86
CA ARG A 40 3.30 -27.77 2.16
C ARG A 40 1.83 -27.85 2.59
N GLY A 41 1.10 -28.80 2.03
CA GLY A 41 -0.26 -29.16 2.41
C GLY A 41 -0.41 -29.54 3.89
N LYS A 42 0.55 -30.30 4.44
CA LYS A 42 0.60 -30.72 5.85
C LYS A 42 1.06 -29.59 6.77
N ILE A 43 1.97 -28.72 6.31
CA ILE A 43 2.39 -27.55 7.08
C ILE A 43 1.20 -26.62 7.34
N TRP A 44 0.39 -26.34 6.32
CA TRP A 44 -0.83 -25.54 6.49
C TRP A 44 -1.82 -26.13 7.51
N GLU A 45 -1.90 -27.46 7.59
CA GLU A 45 -2.71 -28.18 8.58
C GLU A 45 -2.15 -28.01 9.98
N SER A 46 -0.84 -28.17 10.13
CA SER A 46 -0.14 -28.00 11.40
C SER A 46 -0.24 -26.56 11.93
N ILE A 47 -0.15 -25.57 11.04
CA ILE A 47 -0.36 -24.15 11.38
C ILE A 47 -1.78 -23.95 11.92
N GLN A 48 -2.79 -24.45 11.21
CA GLN A 48 -4.19 -24.35 11.63
C GLN A 48 -4.42 -24.96 13.02
N GLU A 49 -3.88 -26.16 13.27
CA GLU A 49 -3.98 -26.83 14.56
C GLU A 49 -3.30 -26.04 15.68
N ARG A 50 -2.11 -25.48 15.45
CA ARG A 50 -1.38 -24.71 16.47
C ARG A 50 -2.05 -23.38 16.78
N LEU A 51 -2.55 -22.67 15.77
CA LEU A 51 -3.31 -21.43 15.99
C LEU A 51 -4.57 -21.68 16.84
N ASN A 52 -5.32 -22.75 16.56
CA ASN A 52 -6.52 -23.11 17.35
C ASN A 52 -6.23 -23.48 18.81
N LYS A 53 -4.99 -23.85 19.15
CA LYS A 53 -4.56 -24.13 20.54
C LYS A 53 -4.28 -22.86 21.34
N LEU A 54 -4.23 -21.69 20.70
CA LEU A 54 -4.05 -20.43 21.41
C LEU A 54 -5.35 -20.04 22.14
N ASP A 55 -5.17 -19.50 23.34
CA ASP A 55 -6.29 -19.04 24.18
C ASP A 55 -6.68 -17.59 23.86
N ASN A 56 -5.70 -16.76 23.51
CA ASN A 56 -5.92 -15.37 23.12
C ASN A 56 -4.91 -14.92 22.03
N PRO A 57 -5.38 -14.35 20.92
CA PRO A 57 -6.78 -14.26 20.53
C PRO A 57 -7.30 -15.65 20.09
N LYS A 58 -8.60 -15.90 20.26
CA LYS A 58 -9.16 -17.25 20.09
C LYS A 58 -9.39 -17.57 18.62
N PHE A 59 -8.64 -18.55 18.11
CA PHE A 59 -8.84 -19.08 16.77
C PHE A 59 -9.95 -20.15 16.73
N MET A 60 -10.81 -20.08 15.72
CA MET A 60 -11.87 -21.08 15.42
C MET A 60 -11.81 -21.52 13.95
N ILE A 61 -10.61 -21.85 13.48
CA ILE A 61 -10.36 -22.23 12.09
C ILE A 61 -10.74 -23.70 11.91
N LYS A 62 -11.73 -23.99 11.06
CA LYS A 62 -12.23 -25.37 10.89
C LYS A 62 -11.34 -26.24 10.00
N GLU A 63 -10.75 -25.65 8.98
CA GLU A 63 -9.97 -26.34 7.96
C GLU A 63 -8.76 -25.49 7.56
N LYS A 64 -7.67 -26.15 7.16
CA LYS A 64 -6.45 -25.48 6.67
C LYS A 64 -6.69 -24.51 5.50
N ARG A 65 -7.78 -24.69 4.75
CA ARG A 65 -8.19 -23.76 3.69
C ARG A 65 -8.45 -22.36 4.24
N GLY A 66 -9.04 -22.22 5.43
CA GLY A 66 -9.29 -20.90 6.03
C GLY A 66 -8.02 -20.10 6.29
N VAL A 67 -6.93 -20.79 6.67
CA VAL A 67 -5.60 -20.18 6.84
C VAL A 67 -5.03 -19.67 5.52
N ARG A 68 -5.12 -20.50 4.47
CA ARG A 68 -4.64 -20.16 3.13
C ARG A 68 -5.40 -18.99 2.52
N ASP A 69 -6.73 -19.02 2.63
CA ASP A 69 -7.59 -17.97 2.10
C ASP A 69 -7.28 -16.63 2.79
N ARG A 70 -7.04 -16.64 4.11
CA ARG A 70 -6.60 -15.44 4.83
C ARG A 70 -5.24 -14.93 4.35
N TRP A 71 -4.27 -15.81 4.17
CA TRP A 71 -2.96 -15.44 3.64
C TRP A 71 -3.06 -14.77 2.25
N ASN A 72 -3.84 -15.35 1.34
CA ASN A 72 -4.04 -14.79 0.00
C ASN A 72 -4.69 -13.39 0.06
N LEU A 73 -5.64 -13.19 0.97
CA LEU A 73 -6.25 -11.89 1.21
C LEU A 73 -5.23 -10.87 1.74
N LEU A 74 -4.35 -11.28 2.66
CA LEU A 74 -3.28 -10.41 3.19
C LEU A 74 -2.30 -10.00 2.09
N GLN A 75 -1.89 -10.93 1.22
CA GLN A 75 -1.04 -10.62 0.07
C GLN A 75 -1.70 -9.60 -0.88
N ALA A 76 -2.97 -9.81 -1.22
CA ALA A 76 -3.72 -8.91 -2.10
C ALA A 76 -3.88 -7.50 -1.48
N ASN A 77 -4.14 -7.42 -0.18
CA ASN A 77 -4.25 -6.14 0.53
C ASN A 77 -2.91 -5.40 0.61
N PHE A 78 -1.81 -6.13 0.76
CA PHE A 78 -0.47 -5.54 0.78
C PHE A 78 -0.11 -4.94 -0.59
N SER A 79 -0.30 -5.71 -1.67
CA SER A 79 -0.01 -5.23 -3.03
C SER A 79 -0.88 -4.04 -3.43
N ALA A 80 -2.16 -4.02 -3.04
CA ALA A 80 -3.05 -2.89 -3.28
C ALA A 80 -2.60 -1.63 -2.52
N LYS A 81 -2.17 -1.76 -1.26
CA LYS A 81 -1.66 -0.64 -0.46
C LYS A 81 -0.38 -0.06 -1.05
N ASP A 82 0.54 -0.90 -1.51
CA ASP A 82 1.78 -0.45 -2.13
C ASP A 82 1.55 0.26 -3.46
N LYS A 83 0.64 -0.28 -4.29
CA LYS A 83 0.23 0.39 -5.53
C LYS A 83 -0.35 1.77 -5.25
N LYS A 84 -1.29 1.88 -4.30
CA LYS A 84 -1.88 3.18 -3.92
C LYS A 84 -0.81 4.18 -3.45
N LYS A 85 0.17 3.76 -2.65
CA LYS A 85 1.27 4.63 -2.21
C LYS A 85 2.12 5.13 -3.38
N SER A 86 2.34 4.29 -4.40
CA SER A 86 3.04 4.69 -5.62
C SER A 86 2.25 5.74 -6.38
N ASP A 87 0.96 5.51 -6.60
CA ASP A 87 0.08 6.41 -7.33
C ASP A 87 -0.03 7.78 -6.61
N ASP A 88 -0.19 7.77 -5.28
CA ASP A 88 -0.24 8.98 -4.44
C ASP A 88 1.08 9.78 -4.54
N LYS A 89 2.22 9.08 -4.61
CA LYS A 89 3.54 9.71 -4.75
C LYS A 89 3.72 10.36 -6.13
N GLU A 90 3.32 9.65 -7.18
CA GLU A 90 3.38 10.16 -8.57
C GLU A 90 2.49 11.40 -8.74
N ALA A 91 1.27 11.36 -8.21
CA ALA A 91 0.36 12.51 -8.22
C ALA A 91 0.94 13.72 -7.45
N ALA A 92 1.59 13.48 -6.30
CA ALA A 92 2.24 14.54 -5.54
C ALA A 92 3.43 15.18 -6.30
N GLU A 93 4.18 14.36 -7.04
CA GLU A 93 5.30 14.82 -7.87
C GLU A 93 4.82 15.65 -9.06
N GLU A 94 3.74 15.25 -9.73
CA GLU A 94 3.11 16.01 -10.82
C GLU A 94 2.60 17.38 -10.33
N ILE A 95 1.95 17.43 -9.16
CA ILE A 95 1.50 18.69 -8.56
C ILE A 95 2.70 19.61 -8.26
N ARG A 96 3.79 19.04 -7.74
CA ARG A 96 5.02 19.77 -7.44
C ARG A 96 5.65 20.34 -8.72
N GLU A 97 5.74 19.57 -9.80
CA GLU A 97 6.29 20.01 -11.08
C GLU A 97 5.48 21.17 -11.67
N LYS A 98 4.15 21.02 -11.74
CA LYS A 98 3.24 22.09 -12.20
C LYS A 98 3.35 23.36 -11.35
N ALA A 99 3.54 23.22 -10.04
CA ALA A 99 3.75 24.37 -9.16
C ALA A 99 5.08 25.09 -9.46
N MET A 100 6.17 24.33 -9.66
CA MET A 100 7.47 24.89 -10.02
C MET A 100 7.45 25.59 -11.38
N GLU A 101 6.81 24.99 -12.39
CA GLU A 101 6.67 25.56 -13.72
C GLU A 101 5.89 26.89 -13.68
N ARG A 102 4.78 26.93 -12.94
CA ARG A 102 4.00 28.18 -12.74
C ARG A 102 4.83 29.29 -12.11
N MET A 103 5.65 28.96 -11.11
CA MET A 103 6.53 29.93 -10.44
C MET A 103 7.62 30.45 -11.37
N ALA A 104 8.23 29.56 -12.18
CA ALA A 104 9.24 29.93 -13.17
C ALA A 104 8.65 30.84 -14.26
N SER A 105 7.48 30.50 -14.79
CA SER A 105 6.76 31.31 -15.79
C SER A 105 6.39 32.69 -15.25
N LYS A 106 5.94 32.78 -13.99
CA LYS A 106 5.61 34.06 -13.35
C LYS A 106 6.85 34.92 -13.10
N LYS A 107 7.99 34.31 -12.76
CA LYS A 107 9.29 34.99 -12.66
C LYS A 107 9.77 35.52 -14.01
N ASN A 108 9.63 34.75 -15.08
CA ASN A 108 10.01 35.19 -16.42
C ASN A 108 9.13 36.34 -16.93
N GLN A 109 7.82 36.27 -16.68
CA GLN A 109 6.89 37.33 -17.05
C GLN A 109 7.13 38.63 -16.28
N THR A 110 7.38 38.55 -14.97
CA THR A 110 7.71 39.72 -14.13
C THR A 110 9.01 40.38 -14.56
N ASN A 111 10.06 39.59 -14.80
CA ASN A 111 11.34 40.10 -15.31
C ASN A 111 11.17 40.82 -16.66
N LEU A 112 10.32 40.30 -17.56
CA LEU A 112 10.09 40.92 -18.87
C LEU A 112 9.32 42.24 -18.76
N LEU A 113 8.29 42.29 -17.91
CA LEU A 113 7.52 43.51 -17.64
C LEU A 113 8.35 44.60 -16.94
N GLU A 114 9.32 44.21 -16.12
CA GLU A 114 10.22 45.16 -15.43
C GLU A 114 11.37 45.65 -16.33
N ALA A 115 11.81 44.84 -17.29
CA ALA A 115 12.88 45.19 -18.23
C ALA A 115 12.43 46.16 -19.34
N ALA A 116 11.17 46.08 -19.79
CA ALA A 116 10.64 46.94 -20.85
C ALA A 116 10.69 48.45 -20.54
N PRO A 117 10.22 48.93 -19.37
CA PRO A 117 10.29 50.36 -19.04
C PRO A 117 11.71 50.86 -18.78
N LYS A 118 12.63 50.00 -18.31
CA LYS A 118 14.05 50.36 -18.12
C LYS A 118 14.75 50.61 -19.46
N ARG A 119 14.56 49.72 -20.44
CA ARG A 119 15.11 49.88 -21.80
C ARG A 119 14.50 51.07 -22.55
N ALA A 120 13.22 51.35 -22.36
CA ALA A 120 12.57 52.51 -22.97
C ALA A 120 13.18 53.83 -22.47
N LYS A 121 13.39 53.93 -21.15
CA LYS A 121 14.05 55.10 -20.53
C LYS A 121 15.50 55.26 -21.00
N GLU A 122 16.26 54.18 -21.10
CA GLU A 122 17.64 54.21 -21.60
C GLU A 122 17.72 54.66 -23.06
N ALA A 123 16.81 54.19 -23.92
CA ALA A 123 16.76 54.57 -25.34
C ALA A 123 16.33 56.04 -25.54
N GLU A 124 15.44 56.56 -24.70
CA GLU A 124 15.03 57.97 -24.73
C GLU A 124 16.15 58.90 -24.26
N VAL A 125 16.88 58.52 -23.21
CA VAL A 125 18.06 59.24 -22.73
C VAL A 125 19.16 59.29 -23.81
N MET A 126 19.38 58.21 -24.56
CA MET A 126 20.35 58.22 -25.67
C MET A 126 19.92 59.16 -26.81
N ARG A 127 18.62 59.20 -27.14
CA ARG A 127 18.09 60.10 -28.20
C ARG A 127 18.20 61.58 -27.84
N LEU A 128 17.99 61.94 -26.58
CA LEU A 128 18.07 63.33 -26.11
C LEU A 128 19.50 63.86 -26.02
N ASN A 129 20.50 62.96 -25.98
CA ASN A 129 21.91 63.30 -25.88
C ASN A 129 22.67 63.21 -27.23
N SER A 130 21.98 63.00 -28.35
CA SER A 130 22.54 62.99 -29.71
C SER A 130 22.13 64.24 -30.48
#